data_AF-A0A7X8BMU1-F1
#
_entry.id   AF-A0A7X8BMU1-F1
#
_cell.length_a   1.000
_cell.length_b   1.000
_cell.length_c   1.000
_cell.angle_alpha   90.00
_cell.angle_beta   90.00
_cell.angle_gamma   90.00
#
_symmetry.space_group_name_H-M   'P 1'
#
loop_
_entity.id
_entity.type
_entity.pdbx_description
1 polymer ?
#
loop_
_entity_poly.entity_id
_entity_poly.type
_entity_poly.pdbx_seq_one_letter_code
_entity_poly.pdbx_strand_id
1 'polypeptide(L)'
;MAESYGITEENLTIKNLLSGGHPVVLYPIVLGSGAGELVSGQVLGRKTSDFKYYKFSAAASDGTETPRAVLARDTNASSADASTTAYVHGEFNQDKLDWNSATSGQIDEAKRKLAEFGIYVKKIG
;
A
#
# COMPACT_ATOMS: atom_id res chain seq x y z
N MET A 1 -28.37 -35.08 32.26
CA MET A 1 -27.01 -34.61 32.59
C MET A 1 -26.35 -34.30 31.25
N ALA A 2 -26.35 -33.02 30.86
CA ALA A 2 -25.73 -32.56 29.62
C ALA A 2 -24.47 -31.78 30.02
N GLU A 3 -23.31 -32.23 29.57
CA GLU A 3 -22.03 -31.60 29.88
C GLU A 3 -21.90 -30.32 29.05
N SER A 4 -21.81 -29.18 29.75
CA SER A 4 -21.59 -27.87 29.17
C SER A 4 -20.08 -27.66 28.99
N TYR A 5 -19.62 -27.71 27.73
CA TYR A 5 -18.21 -27.54 27.35
C TYR A 5 -17.82 -26.06 27.27
N GLY A 6 -17.88 -25.34 28.39
CA GLY A 6 -17.11 -24.12 28.64
C GLY A 6 -16.88 -23.15 27.46
N ILE A 7 -17.90 -22.87 26.64
CA ILE A 7 -17.82 -21.75 25.69
C ILE A 7 -18.30 -20.52 26.48
N THR A 8 -17.37 -19.80 27.08
CA THR A 8 -17.64 -18.41 27.43
C THR A 8 -17.63 -17.61 26.13
N GLU A 9 -18.82 -17.34 25.59
CA GLU A 9 -18.98 -16.25 24.63
C GLU A 9 -18.64 -14.95 25.36
N GLU A 10 -17.38 -14.53 25.25
CA GLU A 10 -17.01 -13.17 25.61
C GLU A 10 -17.60 -12.25 24.54
N ASN A 11 -18.82 -11.82 24.79
CA ASN A 11 -19.44 -10.74 24.05
C ASN A 11 -18.60 -9.50 24.37
N LEU A 12 -17.53 -9.28 23.60
CA LEU A 12 -16.77 -8.03 23.64
C LEU A 12 -17.82 -6.95 23.48
N THR A 13 -18.12 -6.26 24.58
CA THR A 13 -18.79 -4.97 24.52
C THR A 13 -17.82 -4.15 23.70
N ILE A 14 -18.10 -4.03 22.40
CA ILE A 14 -17.24 -3.36 21.44
C ILE A 14 -17.09 -1.96 22.04
N LYS A 15 -15.97 -1.71 22.74
CA LYS A 15 -15.58 -0.36 23.09
C LYS A 15 -15.65 0.34 21.76
N ASN A 16 -16.46 1.38 21.67
CA ASN A 16 -16.61 2.22 20.47
C ASN A 16 -15.30 3.02 20.28
N LEU A 17 -14.19 2.28 20.20
CA LEU A 17 -12.80 2.71 20.28
C LEU A 17 -12.37 3.28 18.93
N LEU A 18 -13.04 2.82 17.87
CA LEU A 18 -12.86 3.30 16.51
C LEU A 18 -13.91 4.38 16.25
N SER A 19 -13.46 5.61 16.04
CA SER A 19 -14.35 6.77 15.88
C SER A 19 -14.56 7.20 14.42
N GLY A 20 -14.04 6.45 13.44
CA GLY A 20 -14.18 6.76 12.02
C GLY A 20 -13.43 5.79 11.09
N GLY A 21 -13.55 6.01 9.77
CA GLY A 21 -12.75 5.35 8.74
C GLY A 21 -11.60 6.22 8.26
N HIS A 22 -10.52 5.61 7.76
CA HIS A 22 -9.38 6.40 7.28
C HIS A 22 -9.71 7.08 5.95
N PRO A 23 -9.58 8.42 5.83
CA PRO A 23 -9.89 9.10 4.58
C PRO A 23 -8.93 8.67 3.48
N VAL A 24 -9.46 8.53 2.26
CA VAL A 24 -8.64 8.27 1.07
C VAL A 24 -8.19 9.61 0.49
N VAL A 25 -6.88 9.79 0.34
CA VAL A 25 -6.30 11.02 -0.24
C VAL A 25 -5.59 10.68 -1.55
N LEU A 26 -6.03 11.32 -2.64
CA LEU A 26 -5.32 11.30 -3.92
C LEU A 26 -4.38 12.49 -4.02
N TYR A 27 -3.18 12.24 -4.52
CA TYR A 27 -2.17 13.27 -4.73
C TYR A 27 -1.61 13.18 -6.17
N PRO A 28 -1.42 14.31 -6.86
CA PRO A 28 -0.77 14.33 -8.17
C PRO A 28 0.71 13.98 -8.01
N ILE A 29 1.18 13.00 -8.77
CA ILE A 29 2.58 12.55 -8.78
C ILE A 29 3.12 12.51 -10.20
N VAL A 30 4.44 12.42 -10.31
CA VAL A 30 5.13 12.17 -11.56
C VAL A 30 5.80 10.81 -11.48
N LEU A 31 5.46 9.92 -12.42
CA LEU A 31 6.22 8.71 -12.67
C LEU A 31 7.44 9.05 -13.51
N GLY A 32 8.60 8.56 -13.09
CA GLY A 32 9.84 8.79 -13.84
C GLY A 32 9.89 8.00 -15.14
N SER A 33 10.49 8.59 -16.16
CA SER A 33 10.80 7.89 -17.41
C SER A 33 11.53 6.57 -17.13
N GLY A 34 11.09 5.50 -17.78
CA GLY A 34 11.61 4.14 -17.58
C GLY A 34 10.94 3.37 -16.43
N ALA A 35 9.96 3.93 -15.73
CA ALA A 35 9.16 3.17 -14.75
C ALA A 35 8.32 2.05 -15.42
N GLY A 36 8.06 2.19 -16.73
CA GLY A 36 7.35 1.22 -17.55
C GLY A 36 5.84 1.45 -17.60
N GLU A 37 5.11 0.40 -17.97
CA GLU A 37 3.65 0.35 -17.89
C GLU A 37 3.25 -0.11 -16.49
N LEU A 38 2.54 0.76 -15.77
CA LEU A 38 2.06 0.50 -14.42
C LEU A 38 0.53 0.45 -14.41
N VAL A 39 0.01 -0.50 -13.65
CA VAL A 39 -1.43 -0.68 -13.43
C VAL A 39 -1.86 -0.05 -12.10
N SER A 40 -3.13 0.32 -12.02
CA SER A 40 -3.77 0.71 -10.77
C SER A 40 -3.55 -0.35 -9.69
N GLY A 41 -3.26 0.09 -8.46
CA GLY A 41 -2.85 -0.79 -7.37
C GLY A 41 -1.35 -1.08 -7.30
N GLN A 42 -0.52 -0.62 -8.25
CA GLN A 42 0.93 -0.71 -8.14
C GLN A 42 1.44 0.06 -6.92
N VAL A 43 2.20 -0.63 -6.06
CA VAL A 43 2.91 0.01 -4.95
C VAL A 43 4.14 0.75 -5.49
N LEU A 44 4.27 2.02 -5.10
CA LEU A 44 5.29 2.93 -5.60
C LEU A 44 6.28 3.31 -4.50
N GLY A 45 7.56 3.35 -4.86
CA GLY A 45 8.61 4.01 -4.09
C GLY A 45 8.98 5.35 -4.73
N ARG A 46 9.57 6.26 -3.95
CA ARG A 46 10.05 7.55 -4.46
C ARG A 46 11.56 7.54 -4.51
N LYS A 47 12.12 7.72 -5.70
CA LYS A 47 13.56 7.77 -5.89
C LYS A 47 14.14 9.04 -5.27
N THR A 48 15.26 8.91 -4.59
CA THR A 48 15.87 9.99 -3.82
C THR A 48 16.57 11.02 -4.72
N SER A 49 17.12 10.59 -5.85
CA SER A 49 17.88 11.45 -6.75
C SER A 49 17.02 12.44 -7.55
N ASP A 50 15.82 12.03 -7.96
CA ASP A 50 14.94 12.82 -8.83
C ASP A 50 13.57 13.16 -8.22
N PHE A 51 13.25 12.60 -7.04
CA PHE A 51 11.98 12.76 -6.32
C PHE A 51 10.72 12.28 -7.07
N LYS A 52 10.87 11.54 -8.17
CA LYS A 52 9.79 10.90 -8.92
C LYS A 52 9.52 9.50 -8.39
N TYR A 53 8.38 8.97 -8.83
CA TYR A 53 7.88 7.69 -8.39
C TYR A 53 8.19 6.60 -9.41
N TYR A 54 8.55 5.43 -8.90
CA TYR A 54 8.82 4.21 -9.66
C TYR A 54 8.18 3.03 -8.93
N LYS A 55 8.16 1.85 -9.58
CA LYS A 55 7.71 0.62 -8.91
C LYS A 55 8.52 0.40 -7.64
N PHE A 56 7.84 0.03 -6.56
CA PHE A 56 8.50 -0.37 -5.34
C PHE A 56 9.48 -1.51 -5.63
N SER A 57 10.71 -1.42 -5.11
CA SER A 57 11.71 -2.45 -5.27
C SER A 57 12.41 -2.68 -3.95
N ALA A 58 12.03 -3.75 -3.24
CA ALA A 58 12.56 -4.04 -1.91
C ALA A 58 14.09 -4.28 -1.88
N ALA A 59 14.69 -4.63 -3.02
CA ALA A 59 16.13 -4.83 -3.17
C ALA A 59 16.89 -3.57 -3.62
N ALA A 60 16.18 -2.47 -3.88
CA ALA A 60 16.82 -1.21 -4.27
C ALA A 60 17.50 -0.53 -3.08
N SER A 61 18.29 0.50 -3.40
CA SER A 61 18.94 1.39 -2.42
C SER A 61 18.97 2.83 -2.93
N ASP A 62 17.99 3.17 -3.76
CA ASP A 62 17.86 4.47 -4.42
C ASP A 62 16.65 5.27 -3.89
N GLY A 63 15.98 4.77 -2.86
CA GLY A 63 14.74 5.30 -2.27
C GLY A 63 13.49 4.53 -2.72
N THR A 64 13.55 3.79 -3.83
CA THR A 64 12.40 3.00 -4.32
C THR A 64 12.09 1.77 -3.47
N GLU A 65 13.01 1.39 -2.56
CA GLU A 65 12.83 0.40 -1.51
C GLU A 65 11.97 0.87 -0.34
N THR A 66 11.60 2.16 -0.30
CA THR A 66 10.65 2.69 0.67
C THR A 66 9.32 2.97 -0.02
N PRO A 67 8.28 2.14 0.20
CA PRO A 67 6.98 2.34 -0.42
C PRO A 67 6.30 3.58 0.19
N ARG A 68 5.68 4.40 -0.66
CA ARG A 68 5.11 5.71 -0.28
C ARG A 68 3.75 6.00 -0.87
N ALA A 69 3.35 5.33 -1.93
CA ALA A 69 2.09 5.58 -2.61
C ALA A 69 1.58 4.34 -3.33
N VAL A 70 0.30 4.34 -3.68
CA VAL A 70 -0.34 3.32 -4.51
C VAL A 70 -0.92 3.99 -5.75
N LEU A 71 -0.59 3.50 -6.95
CA LEU A 71 -1.05 4.11 -8.19
C LEU A 71 -2.58 4.02 -8.32
N ALA A 72 -3.24 5.15 -8.63
CA ALA A 72 -4.70 5.21 -8.69
C ALA A 72 -5.30 4.85 -10.06
N ARG A 73 -4.51 4.99 -11.14
CA ARG A 73 -4.92 4.72 -12.51
C ARG A 73 -3.76 4.19 -13.34
N ASP A 74 -4.07 3.34 -14.30
CA ASP A 74 -3.09 2.81 -15.24
C ASP A 74 -2.37 3.97 -15.94
N THR A 75 -1.05 3.92 -15.95
CA THR A 75 -0.20 4.98 -16.48
C THR A 75 1.07 4.38 -17.08
N ASN A 76 1.38 4.79 -18.31
CA ASN A 76 2.61 4.39 -19.00
C ASN A 76 3.65 5.52 -18.90
N ALA A 77 4.79 5.22 -18.28
CA ALA A 77 5.96 6.10 -18.17
C ALA A 77 7.21 5.41 -18.76
N SER A 78 7.05 4.63 -19.83
CA SER A 78 8.13 3.85 -20.44
C SER A 78 9.19 4.72 -21.10
N SER A 79 8.77 5.79 -21.81
CA SER A 79 9.67 6.60 -22.65
C SER A 79 9.81 8.05 -22.23
N ALA A 80 8.98 8.52 -21.30
CA ALA A 80 9.01 9.87 -20.76
C ALA A 80 8.37 9.89 -19.37
N ASP A 81 8.60 10.98 -18.64
CA ASP A 81 7.90 11.23 -17.39
C ASP A 81 6.39 11.33 -17.63
N ALA A 82 5.59 10.75 -16.73
CA ALA A 82 4.13 10.77 -16.84
C ALA A 82 3.50 11.33 -15.57
N SER A 83 2.73 12.41 -15.71
CA SER A 83 1.90 12.94 -14.63
C SER A 83 0.67 12.07 -14.42
N THR A 84 0.40 11.70 -13.17
CA THR A 84 -0.73 10.85 -12.80
C THR A 84 -1.17 11.13 -11.36
N THR A 85 -2.10 10.34 -10.83
CA THR A 85 -2.54 10.41 -9.45
C THR A 85 -2.25 9.10 -8.73
N ALA A 86 -1.86 9.22 -7.46
CA ALA A 86 -1.65 8.09 -6.58
C ALA A 86 -2.31 8.35 -5.23
N TYR A 87 -2.67 7.28 -4.54
CA TYR A 87 -3.11 7.33 -3.18
C TYR A 87 -1.90 7.47 -2.24
N VAL A 88 -1.96 8.47 -1.37
CA VAL A 88 -0.94 8.73 -0.35
C VAL A 88 -1.44 8.44 1.06
N HIS A 89 -2.72 8.08 1.19
CA HIS A 89 -3.37 7.79 2.46
C HIS A 89 -4.65 6.99 2.22
N GLY A 90 -4.96 6.04 3.11
CA GLY A 90 -6.18 5.22 3.03
C GLY A 90 -5.96 3.77 3.41
N GLU A 91 -7.00 2.95 3.22
CA GLU A 91 -6.99 1.51 3.51
C GLU A 91 -7.14 0.71 2.20
N PHE A 92 -6.24 -0.24 1.96
CA PHE A 92 -6.15 -0.99 0.70
C PHE A 92 -6.23 -2.50 0.92
N ASN A 93 -6.86 -3.20 -0.03
CA ASN A 93 -6.90 -4.66 -0.07
C ASN A 93 -5.56 -5.21 -0.59
N GLN A 94 -4.86 -5.97 0.25
CA GLN A 94 -3.56 -6.57 -0.06
C GLN A 94 -3.56 -7.39 -1.36
N ASP A 95 -4.64 -8.14 -1.62
CA ASP A 95 -4.75 -9.05 -2.77
C ASP A 95 -5.02 -8.29 -4.09
N LYS A 96 -5.22 -6.97 -4.03
CA LYS A 96 -5.39 -6.09 -5.19
C LYS A 96 -4.19 -5.19 -5.46
N LEU A 97 -3.14 -5.28 -4.62
CA LEU A 97 -1.93 -4.49 -4.79
C LEU A 97 -0.88 -5.26 -5.58
N ASP A 98 -0.19 -4.58 -6.50
CA ASP A 98 0.99 -5.11 -7.17
C ASP A 98 2.25 -4.69 -6.43
N TRP A 99 3.01 -5.67 -5.95
CA TRP A 99 4.21 -5.51 -5.14
C TRP A 99 5.51 -5.66 -5.91
N ASN A 100 5.46 -5.68 -7.25
CA ASN A 100 6.64 -5.79 -8.12
C ASN A 100 7.58 -6.95 -7.72
N SER A 101 7.02 -8.16 -7.61
CA SER A 101 7.73 -9.39 -7.25
C SER A 101 8.36 -9.45 -5.85
N ALA A 102 7.96 -8.58 -4.93
CA ALA A 102 8.38 -8.68 -3.53
C ALA A 102 7.95 -10.01 -2.88
N THR A 103 8.84 -10.58 -2.07
CA THR A 103 8.57 -11.75 -1.23
C THR A 103 7.61 -11.41 -0.08
N SER A 104 7.01 -12.41 0.56
CA SER A 104 6.10 -12.20 1.71
C SER A 104 6.74 -11.37 2.83
N GLY A 105 7.99 -11.66 3.21
CA GLY A 105 8.70 -10.90 4.24
C GLY A 105 8.95 -9.44 3.85
N GLN A 106 9.24 -9.18 2.56
CA GLN A 106 9.39 -7.82 2.05
C GLN A 106 8.04 -7.08 2.01
N ILE A 107 6.95 -7.77 1.69
CA ILE A 107 5.60 -7.21 1.74
C ILE A 107 5.24 -6.83 3.18
N ASP A 108 5.53 -7.70 4.17
CA ASP A 108 5.26 -7.38 5.58
C ASP A 108 6.04 -6.15 6.07
N GLU A 109 7.31 -5.99 5.67
CA GLU A 109 8.06 -4.77 5.97
C GLU A 109 7.49 -3.55 5.22
N ALA A 110 7.17 -3.72 3.94
CA ALA A 110 6.59 -2.65 3.13
C ALA A 110 5.26 -2.15 3.71
N LYS A 111 4.43 -3.03 4.27
CA LYS A 111 3.19 -2.68 4.97
C LYS A 111 3.45 -1.85 6.22
N ARG A 112 4.49 -2.16 7.00
CA ARG A 112 4.87 -1.34 8.17
C ARG A 112 5.28 0.06 7.74
N LYS A 113 6.13 0.16 6.70
CA LYS A 113 6.55 1.45 6.12
C LYS A 113 5.38 2.27 5.58
N LEU A 114 4.46 1.63 4.85
CA LEU A 114 3.24 2.28 4.36
C LEU A 114 2.35 2.80 5.49
N ALA A 115 2.23 2.03 6.59
CA ALA A 115 1.45 2.42 7.75
C ALA A 115 2.01 3.67 8.46
N GLU A 116 3.34 3.87 8.45
CA GLU A 116 3.98 5.10 8.94
C GLU A 116 3.59 6.34 8.11
N PHE A 117 3.17 6.16 6.86
CA PHE A 117 2.68 7.21 5.97
C PHE A 117 1.15 7.30 5.88
N GLY A 118 0.40 6.53 6.69
CA GLY A 118 -1.08 6.53 6.67
C GLY A 118 -1.72 5.70 5.56
N ILE A 119 -0.94 4.78 4.95
CA ILE A 119 -1.46 3.78 4.02
C ILE A 119 -1.51 2.44 4.75
N TYR A 120 -2.71 1.98 5.07
CA TYR A 120 -2.91 0.69 5.72
C TYR A 120 -3.30 -0.37 4.71
N VAL A 121 -2.69 -1.54 4.83
CA VAL A 121 -2.96 -2.67 3.92
C VAL A 121 -3.54 -3.82 4.73
N LYS A 122 -4.74 -4.25 4.34
CA LYS A 122 -5.47 -5.34 4.99
C LYS A 122 -5.68 -6.48 4.01
N LYS A 123 -5.48 -7.71 4.48
CA LYS A 123 -5.91 -8.90 3.76
C LYS A 123 -7.40 -9.09 4.02
N ILE A 124 -8.20 -9.17 2.96
CA ILE A 124 -9.64 -9.44 3.07
C ILE A 124 -9.80 -10.95 2.83
N GLY A 125 -10.23 -11.67 3.87
CA GLY A 125 -10.47 -13.11 3.82
C GLY A 125 -11.66 -13.49 2.95
#